data_AF-F2SH50-F1
#
_entry.id   AF-F2SH50-F1
#
_cell.length_a   1.000
_cell.length_b   1.000
_cell.length_c   1.000
_cell.angle_alpha   90.00
_cell.angle_beta   90.00
_cell.angle_gamma   90.00
#
_symmetry.space_group_name_H-M   'P 1'
#
loop_
_entity.id
_entity.type
_entity.pdbx_description
1 polymer ?
#
loop_
_entity_poly.entity_id
_entity_poly.type
_entity_poly.pdbx_seq_one_letter_code
_entity_poly.pdbx_strand_id
1 'polypeptide(L)'
;MALSNVALFGGAFLTPVIAGKMTHTLGWEWTFYFIAIFSGVCLPFVYFFVPETAYKRAQHLNTDFSGDVDRRTARAAARETIEKEADADSAAGPSSAAVAANSDTAQRDVPRKVTFVESLALFNGRKTDESFWKLLLRPFPLFLHPSIAWACLIQGVIIGWTVFIGVVLAAIFLGPPLWFTEEQTGYLYTGAFIGSVVGLFLSGLFSDWSANLLIRANKGKYEPEFRIWLVLPQLVFSGIGLFGFGFASGNVSKYGWVIPDVFFMFVLIGMVMGAVASALYIVDAHREIAIESFTCLLVFKNMFSFLLTYFAYNWVVLGGAKRVFLIIGGIEVAVCLLSVPMYIFGKRNRSFFHRHDILKMLNLW
;
A
#
# COMPACT_ATOMS: atom_id res chain seq x y z
N MET A 1 -10.04 -5.64 4.02
CA MET A 1 -8.75 -5.69 3.30
C MET A 1 -8.74 -6.76 2.21
N ALA A 2 -8.97 -8.04 2.51
CA ALA A 2 -8.92 -9.09 1.47
C ALA A 2 -9.95 -8.88 0.34
N LEU A 3 -11.25 -8.70 0.66
CA LEU A 3 -12.31 -8.47 -0.33
C LEU A 3 -12.06 -7.23 -1.19
N SER A 4 -11.66 -6.12 -0.57
CA SER A 4 -11.33 -4.87 -1.27
C SER A 4 -10.13 -5.02 -2.19
N ASN A 5 -9.12 -5.80 -1.81
CA ASN A 5 -7.96 -6.07 -2.64
C ASN A 5 -8.28 -7.00 -3.81
N VAL A 6 -9.16 -7.99 -3.62
CA VAL A 6 -9.68 -8.84 -4.71
C VAL A 6 -10.44 -8.00 -5.73
N ALA A 7 -11.32 -7.10 -5.27
CA ALA A 7 -12.03 -6.19 -6.16
C ALA A 7 -11.06 -5.28 -6.95
N LEU A 8 -10.04 -4.73 -6.27
CA LEU A 8 -9.06 -3.83 -6.89
C LEU A 8 -8.18 -4.54 -7.93
N PHE A 9 -7.46 -5.60 -7.52
CA PHE A 9 -6.52 -6.27 -8.41
C PHE A 9 -7.22 -7.19 -9.41
N GLY A 10 -8.23 -7.96 -8.95
CA GLY A 10 -9.00 -8.83 -9.83
C GLY A 10 -9.76 -8.03 -10.89
N GLY A 11 -10.40 -6.92 -10.50
CA GLY A 11 -11.09 -6.04 -11.46
C GLY A 11 -10.13 -5.43 -12.49
N ALA A 12 -8.96 -4.96 -12.05
CA ALA A 12 -7.98 -4.32 -12.94
C ALA A 12 -7.47 -5.26 -14.06
N PHE A 13 -7.25 -6.54 -13.77
CA PHE A 13 -6.76 -7.50 -14.78
C PHE A 13 -7.86 -8.22 -15.54
N LEU A 14 -9.09 -8.25 -15.03
CA LEU A 14 -10.25 -8.73 -15.79
C LEU A 14 -10.71 -7.73 -16.85
N THR A 15 -10.48 -6.43 -16.63
CA THR A 15 -10.93 -5.36 -17.54
C THR A 15 -10.41 -5.52 -18.97
N PRO A 16 -9.10 -5.78 -19.22
CA PRO A 16 -8.59 -5.98 -20.58
C PRO A 16 -9.18 -7.20 -21.30
N VAL A 17 -9.57 -8.25 -20.57
CA VAL A 17 -10.22 -9.44 -21.15
C VAL A 17 -11.58 -9.08 -21.74
N ILE A 18 -12.37 -8.32 -20.98
CA ILE A 18 -13.70 -7.84 -21.42
C ILE A 18 -13.53 -6.82 -22.55
N ALA A 19 -12.62 -5.85 -22.37
CA ALA A 19 -12.36 -4.80 -23.35
C ALA A 19 -11.89 -5.37 -24.69
N GLY A 20 -10.97 -6.34 -24.72
CA GLY A 20 -10.51 -6.96 -25.97
C GLY A 20 -11.64 -7.60 -26.77
N LYS A 21 -12.56 -8.29 -26.08
CA LYS A 21 -13.75 -8.89 -26.73
C LYS A 21 -14.74 -7.83 -27.23
N MET A 22 -14.95 -6.78 -26.45
CA MET A 22 -15.84 -5.67 -26.85
C MET A 22 -15.31 -4.92 -28.06
N THR A 23 -14.01 -4.61 -28.10
CA THR A 23 -13.39 -3.93 -29.23
C THR A 23 -13.56 -4.72 -30.53
N HIS A 24 -13.36 -6.05 -30.47
CA HIS A 24 -13.51 -6.93 -31.63
C HIS A 24 -14.96 -7.06 -32.14
N THR A 25 -15.97 -7.01 -31.25
CA THR A 25 -17.38 -7.28 -31.60
C THR A 25 -18.24 -6.04 -31.81
N LEU A 26 -18.02 -4.99 -31.00
CA LEU A 26 -18.84 -3.78 -30.94
C LEU A 26 -18.04 -2.52 -31.34
N GLY A 27 -16.73 -2.62 -31.48
CA GLY A 27 -15.83 -1.48 -31.73
C GLY A 27 -15.28 -0.86 -30.45
N TRP A 28 -14.17 -0.13 -30.59
CA TRP A 28 -13.41 0.43 -29.47
C TRP A 28 -14.18 1.48 -28.64
N GLU A 29 -15.14 2.18 -29.26
CA GLU A 29 -15.96 3.22 -28.63
C GLU A 29 -16.85 2.66 -27.51
N TRP A 30 -17.36 1.44 -27.69
CA TRP A 30 -18.26 0.80 -26.72
C TRP A 30 -17.60 0.49 -25.38
N THR A 31 -16.27 0.37 -25.35
CA THR A 31 -15.51 0.25 -24.11
C THR A 31 -15.72 1.50 -23.22
N PHE A 32 -15.77 2.69 -23.81
CA PHE A 32 -16.01 3.93 -23.07
C PHE A 32 -17.47 4.09 -22.64
N TYR A 33 -18.43 3.74 -23.51
CA TYR A 33 -19.85 3.78 -23.16
C TYR A 33 -20.18 2.83 -22.01
N PHE A 34 -19.58 1.64 -21.98
CA PHE A 34 -19.78 0.68 -20.91
C PHE A 34 -19.25 1.20 -19.57
N ILE A 35 -18.05 1.79 -19.56
CA ILE A 35 -17.50 2.44 -18.36
C ILE A 35 -18.44 3.56 -17.88
N ALA A 36 -18.95 4.39 -18.80
CA ALA A 36 -19.86 5.47 -18.45
C ALA A 36 -21.18 4.97 -17.83
N ILE A 37 -21.77 3.90 -18.36
CA ILE A 37 -22.98 3.27 -17.81
C ILE A 37 -22.72 2.74 -16.41
N PHE A 38 -21.64 1.98 -16.21
CA PHE A 38 -21.29 1.42 -14.90
C PHE A 38 -21.00 2.53 -13.87
N SER A 39 -20.26 3.57 -14.25
CA SER A 39 -20.04 4.73 -13.39
C SER A 39 -21.34 5.46 -13.05
N GLY A 40 -22.25 5.60 -14.02
CA GLY A 40 -23.57 6.21 -13.81
C GLY A 40 -24.44 5.42 -12.84
N VAL A 41 -24.37 4.08 -12.87
CA VAL A 41 -25.07 3.21 -11.93
C VAL A 41 -24.39 3.20 -10.56
N CYS A 42 -23.06 3.18 -10.49
CA CYS A 42 -22.32 3.19 -9.23
C CYS A 42 -22.51 4.49 -8.42
N LEU A 43 -22.68 5.63 -9.09
CA LEU A 43 -22.83 6.93 -8.43
C LEU A 43 -23.95 6.98 -7.38
N PRO A 44 -25.21 6.62 -7.68
CA PRO A 44 -26.27 6.58 -6.66
C PRO A 44 -25.97 5.57 -5.56
N PHE A 45 -25.35 4.42 -5.86
CA PHE A 45 -24.96 3.46 -4.81
C PHE A 45 -23.93 4.05 -3.84
N VAL A 46 -22.90 4.72 -4.36
CA VAL A 46 -21.89 5.38 -3.51
C VAL A 46 -22.56 6.48 -2.69
N TYR A 47 -23.43 7.29 -3.31
CA TYR A 47 -24.13 8.38 -2.62
C TYR A 47 -25.00 7.89 -1.45
N PHE A 48 -25.79 6.83 -1.64
CA PHE A 48 -26.72 6.36 -0.61
C PHE A 48 -26.13 5.36 0.39
N PHE A 49 -25.15 4.54 -0.01
CA PHE A 49 -24.65 3.41 0.81
C PHE A 49 -23.25 3.61 1.37
N VAL A 50 -22.51 4.65 0.97
CA VAL A 50 -21.17 4.96 1.49
C VAL A 50 -21.20 6.31 2.21
N PRO A 51 -21.82 6.39 3.41
CA PRO A 51 -21.84 7.63 4.17
C PRO A 51 -20.43 7.99 4.66
N GLU A 52 -20.19 9.29 4.85
CA GLU A 52 -18.92 9.80 5.39
C GLU A 52 -18.61 9.18 6.77
N THR A 53 -17.45 8.56 6.91
CA THR A 53 -17.02 7.89 8.15
C THR A 53 -15.96 8.68 8.91
N ALA A 54 -15.44 9.78 8.34
CA ALA A 54 -14.44 10.62 8.99
C ALA A 54 -15.03 11.48 10.12
N TYR A 55 -14.48 11.34 11.33
CA TYR A 55 -14.83 12.14 12.50
C TYR A 55 -13.59 12.65 13.24
N LYS A 56 -13.67 13.86 13.80
CA LYS A 56 -12.64 14.40 14.69
C LYS A 56 -12.71 13.62 16.01
N ARG A 57 -11.72 12.77 16.27
CA ARG A 57 -11.54 12.09 17.56
C ARG A 57 -10.83 13.01 18.53
N ALA A 58 -11.29 13.06 19.78
CA ALA A 58 -10.52 13.68 20.86
C ALA A 58 -9.19 12.92 21.02
N GLN A 59 -8.06 13.65 21.12
CA GLN A 59 -6.73 13.05 21.15
C GLN A 59 -6.52 12.06 22.30
N HIS A 60 -7.20 12.24 23.44
CA HIS A 60 -7.14 11.32 24.58
C HIS A 60 -7.81 9.96 24.30
N LEU A 61 -8.72 9.88 23.33
CA LEU A 61 -9.35 8.62 22.88
C LEU A 61 -8.51 7.86 21.87
N ASN A 62 -7.40 8.45 21.39
CA ASN A 62 -6.43 7.81 20.52
C ASN A 62 -5.40 7.02 21.35
N THR A 63 -5.89 6.12 22.21
CA THR A 63 -5.06 5.33 23.15
C THR A 63 -3.99 4.48 22.44
N ASP A 64 -4.20 4.17 21.16
CA ASP A 64 -3.24 3.48 20.29
C ASP A 64 -1.97 4.29 19.96
N PHE A 65 -2.00 5.62 20.12
CA PHE A 65 -0.90 6.55 19.81
C PHE A 65 -0.30 7.17 21.09
N SER A 66 -1.07 7.24 22.17
CA SER A 66 -0.73 8.02 23.39
C SER A 66 0.10 7.28 24.43
N GLY A 67 0.68 6.11 24.13
CA GLY A 67 1.43 5.31 25.12
C GLY A 67 2.61 6.04 25.80
N ASP A 68 3.21 7.05 25.14
CA ASP A 68 4.31 7.84 25.69
C ASP A 68 3.85 9.21 26.25
N VAL A 69 2.76 9.78 25.73
CA VAL A 69 2.21 11.05 26.24
C VAL A 69 1.48 10.81 27.55
N ASP A 70 0.61 9.79 27.64
CA ASP A 70 -0.11 9.45 28.87
C ASP A 70 0.84 9.00 29.98
N ARG A 71 1.97 8.36 29.66
CA ARG A 71 3.01 8.03 30.64
C ARG A 71 3.76 9.27 31.13
N ARG A 72 3.97 10.27 30.27
CA ARG A 72 4.64 11.53 30.65
C ARG A 72 3.70 12.46 31.40
N THR A 73 2.43 12.57 31.03
CA THR A 73 1.42 13.30 31.79
C THR A 73 1.07 12.57 33.08
N ALA A 74 0.99 11.23 33.11
CA ALA A 74 0.84 10.49 34.36
C ALA A 74 2.09 10.61 35.26
N ARG A 75 3.31 10.61 34.69
CA ARG A 75 4.53 10.90 35.47
C ARG A 75 4.60 12.35 35.92
N ALA A 76 4.19 13.32 35.10
CA ALA A 76 4.19 14.73 35.45
C ALA A 76 3.13 15.02 36.51
N ALA A 77 1.92 14.48 36.36
CA ALA A 77 0.86 14.53 37.36
C ALA A 77 1.31 13.85 38.66
N ALA A 78 1.89 12.65 38.61
CA ALA A 78 2.44 11.99 39.80
C ALA A 78 3.59 12.79 40.44
N ARG A 79 4.41 13.50 39.64
CA ARG A 79 5.49 14.36 40.15
C ARG A 79 4.93 15.62 40.82
N GLU A 80 3.86 16.20 40.28
CA GLU A 80 3.13 17.30 40.90
C GLU A 80 2.40 16.88 42.17
N THR A 81 1.87 15.65 42.27
CA THR A 81 1.29 15.15 43.52
C THR A 81 2.35 14.92 44.59
N ILE A 82 3.52 14.40 44.21
CA ILE A 82 4.65 14.18 45.13
C ILE A 82 5.27 15.51 45.59
N GLU A 83 5.36 16.53 44.72
CA GLU A 83 5.80 17.89 45.12
C GLU A 83 4.78 18.55 46.06
N LYS A 84 3.48 18.37 45.83
CA LYS A 84 2.43 18.89 46.73
C LYS A 84 2.34 18.15 48.06
N GLU A 85 2.65 16.85 48.11
CA GLU A 85 2.74 16.10 49.37
C GLU A 85 4.02 16.43 50.16
N ALA A 86 5.11 16.81 49.49
CA ALA A 86 6.34 17.27 50.15
C ALA A 86 6.22 18.67 50.77
N ASP A 87 5.37 19.55 50.21
CA ASP A 87 5.10 20.89 50.76
C ASP A 87 3.93 20.91 51.78
N ALA A 88 3.18 19.82 51.96
CA ALA A 88 1.97 19.77 52.79
C ALA A 88 2.17 19.22 54.21
N ASP A 89 3.40 18.96 54.65
CA ASP A 89 3.69 18.42 56.00
C ASP A 89 3.63 19.49 57.12
N SER A 90 2.82 20.55 56.93
CA SER A 90 2.59 21.61 57.91
C SER A 90 1.21 22.25 57.76
N ALA A 91 0.14 21.47 57.97
CA ALA A 91 -1.10 21.90 58.64
C ALA A 91 -2.17 20.80 58.56
N ALA A 92 -2.62 20.30 59.71
CA ALA A 92 -3.70 19.34 59.84
C ALA A 92 -5.09 19.99 59.65
N GLY A 93 -6.01 19.28 58.97
CA GLY A 93 -7.45 19.53 59.00
C GLY A 93 -8.22 18.91 57.81
N PRO A 94 -9.35 18.17 58.01
CA PRO A 94 -9.90 17.28 56.99
C PRO A 94 -10.87 18.01 56.04
N SER A 95 -10.63 17.93 54.73
CA SER A 95 -11.64 18.31 53.73
C SER A 95 -11.90 17.13 52.79
N SER A 96 -12.97 16.39 53.09
CA SER A 96 -13.53 15.31 52.28
C SER A 96 -14.52 15.86 51.22
N ALA A 97 -14.33 17.09 50.76
CA ALA A 97 -15.28 17.78 49.86
C ALA A 97 -14.76 18.03 48.43
N ALA A 98 -13.50 17.68 48.12
CA ALA A 98 -12.90 17.97 46.81
C ALA A 98 -13.03 16.82 45.78
N VAL A 99 -13.55 15.65 46.16
CA VAL A 99 -13.59 14.47 45.27
C VAL A 99 -14.87 14.41 44.40
N ALA A 100 -15.87 15.25 44.68
CA ALA A 100 -17.15 15.23 43.95
C ALA A 100 -17.21 16.19 42.74
N ALA A 101 -16.19 17.01 42.49
CA ALA A 101 -16.24 18.06 41.44
C ALA A 101 -15.54 17.68 40.12
N ASN A 102 -14.88 16.53 40.03
CA ASN A 102 -14.10 16.10 38.85
C ASN A 102 -14.75 14.98 38.02
N SER A 103 -15.96 14.53 38.36
CA SER A 103 -16.68 13.52 37.58
C SER A 103 -17.54 14.09 36.43
N ASP A 104 -17.85 15.39 36.45
CA ASP A 104 -18.77 16.00 35.47
C ASP A 104 -18.09 16.54 34.20
N THR A 105 -16.76 16.63 34.16
CA THR A 105 -16.00 17.08 32.98
C THR A 105 -15.57 15.95 32.05
N ALA A 106 -15.65 14.68 32.48
CA ALA A 106 -15.24 13.53 31.68
C ALA A 106 -16.31 13.03 30.68
N GLN A 107 -17.53 13.57 30.71
CA GLN A 107 -18.69 13.05 29.97
C GLN A 107 -19.06 13.83 28.69
N ARG A 108 -18.34 14.90 28.31
CA ARG A 108 -18.77 15.80 27.21
C ARG A 108 -18.21 15.51 25.82
N ASP A 109 -17.28 14.57 25.64
CA ASP A 109 -16.55 14.43 24.37
C ASP A 109 -17.00 13.26 23.47
N VAL A 110 -18.25 12.81 23.60
CA VAL A 110 -18.82 11.88 22.60
C VAL A 110 -19.37 12.71 21.43
N PRO A 111 -18.76 12.63 20.22
CA PRO A 111 -19.25 13.39 19.08
C PRO A 111 -20.71 13.00 18.77
N ARG A 112 -21.55 14.00 18.51
CA ARG A 112 -22.96 13.83 18.17
C ARG A 112 -23.08 12.83 16.99
N LYS A 113 -23.91 11.79 17.17
CA LYS A 113 -24.24 10.86 16.07
C LYS A 113 -24.94 11.65 14.97
N VAL A 114 -24.29 11.75 13.81
CA VAL A 114 -24.86 12.38 12.61
C VAL A 114 -26.06 11.58 12.12
N THR A 115 -27.11 12.28 11.70
CA THR A 115 -28.32 11.65 11.15
C THR A 115 -28.04 11.17 9.72
N PHE A 116 -28.72 10.13 9.23
CA PHE A 116 -28.51 9.61 7.87
C PHE A 116 -28.62 10.71 6.79
N VAL A 117 -29.58 11.62 6.90
CA VAL A 117 -29.75 12.77 5.99
C VAL A 117 -28.59 13.77 6.10
N GLU A 118 -28.04 13.96 7.29
CA GLU A 118 -26.88 14.83 7.53
C GLU A 118 -25.60 14.19 6.98
N SER A 119 -25.51 12.86 6.99
CA SER A 119 -24.39 12.12 6.38
C SER A 119 -24.39 12.16 4.84
N LEU A 120 -25.53 12.46 4.22
CA LEU A 120 -25.70 12.64 2.77
C LEU A 120 -25.33 14.06 2.28
N ALA A 121 -24.95 14.96 3.19
CA ALA A 121 -24.50 16.29 2.82
C ALA A 121 -23.22 16.20 1.96
N LEU A 122 -23.20 16.92 0.84
CA LEU A 122 -22.06 16.91 -0.10
C LEU A 122 -20.77 17.46 0.53
N PHE A 123 -20.89 18.28 1.58
CA PHE A 123 -19.78 18.89 2.29
C PHE A 123 -19.97 18.77 3.81
N ASN A 124 -19.10 18.00 4.48
CA ASN A 124 -19.12 17.78 5.93
C ASN A 124 -18.13 18.66 6.72
N GLY A 125 -17.77 19.82 6.17
CA GLY A 125 -16.85 20.78 6.78
C GLY A 125 -15.39 20.30 6.89
N ARG A 126 -14.52 21.09 7.52
CA ARG A 126 -13.10 20.74 7.71
C ARG A 126 -12.93 19.77 8.87
N LYS A 127 -12.36 18.59 8.59
CA LYS A 127 -12.01 17.56 9.59
C LYS A 127 -10.59 17.71 10.16
N THR A 128 -9.75 18.55 9.55
CA THR A 128 -8.37 18.83 10.00
C THR A 128 -8.10 20.33 10.03
N ASP A 129 -7.47 20.79 11.12
CA ASP A 129 -7.16 22.20 11.37
C ASP A 129 -5.76 22.60 10.86
N GLU A 130 -4.98 21.63 10.38
CA GLU A 130 -3.69 21.86 9.74
C GLU A 130 -3.83 22.63 8.40
N SER A 131 -2.78 23.38 8.07
CA SER A 131 -2.72 24.16 6.82
C SER A 131 -2.51 23.25 5.61
N PHE A 132 -3.28 23.48 4.55
CA PHE A 132 -3.22 22.71 3.29
C PHE A 132 -1.80 22.56 2.72
N TRP A 133 -1.00 23.63 2.72
CA TRP A 133 0.37 23.60 2.19
C TRP A 133 1.32 22.69 2.97
N LYS A 134 1.10 22.56 4.29
CA LYS A 134 1.86 21.60 5.10
C LYS A 134 1.49 20.18 4.71
N LEU A 135 0.20 19.86 4.60
CA LEU A 135 -0.25 18.53 4.17
C LEU A 135 0.26 18.17 2.77
N LEU A 136 0.23 19.13 1.83
CA LEU A 136 0.68 18.90 0.46
C LEU A 136 2.17 18.59 0.38
N LEU A 137 2.98 19.30 1.17
CA LEU A 137 4.44 19.16 1.14
C LEU A 137 4.98 18.07 2.06
N ARG A 138 4.18 17.60 3.03
CA ARG A 138 4.56 16.57 4.01
C ARG A 138 5.12 15.29 3.38
N PRO A 139 4.58 14.74 2.27
CA PRO A 139 5.10 13.49 1.69
C PRO A 139 6.52 13.59 1.10
N PHE A 140 6.96 14.76 0.60
CA PHE A 140 8.24 14.84 -0.11
C PHE A 140 9.46 14.56 0.78
N PRO A 141 9.57 15.12 2.00
CA PRO A 141 10.63 14.76 2.94
C PRO A 141 10.60 13.29 3.38
N LEU A 142 9.42 12.63 3.40
CA LEU A 142 9.31 11.23 3.81
C LEU A 142 10.02 10.28 2.84
N PHE A 143 10.28 10.68 1.59
CA PHE A 143 11.10 9.87 0.68
C PHE A 143 12.54 9.68 1.16
N LEU A 144 13.06 10.58 2.01
CA LEU A 144 14.39 10.43 2.60
C LEU A 144 14.40 9.40 3.74
N HIS A 145 13.23 8.98 4.24
CA HIS A 145 13.12 7.97 5.26
C HIS A 145 13.39 6.58 4.64
N PRO A 146 14.47 5.86 5.02
CA PRO A 146 14.89 4.62 4.37
C PRO A 146 13.83 3.52 4.36
N SER A 147 13.02 3.42 5.43
CA SER A 147 11.88 2.49 5.49
C SER A 147 10.82 2.75 4.41
N ILE A 148 10.54 4.03 4.15
CA ILE A 148 9.52 4.45 3.18
C ILE A 148 10.10 4.33 1.78
N ALA A 149 11.35 4.76 1.57
CA ALA A 149 12.07 4.56 0.31
C ALA A 149 12.14 3.08 -0.08
N TRP A 150 12.47 2.19 0.86
CA TRP A 150 12.46 0.75 0.64
C TRP A 150 11.08 0.24 0.25
N ALA A 151 10.03 0.64 0.97
CA ALA A 151 8.66 0.23 0.65
C ALA A 151 8.21 0.74 -0.74
N CYS A 152 8.59 1.97 -1.09
CA CYS A 152 8.37 2.56 -2.42
C CYS A 152 9.07 1.74 -3.50
N LEU A 153 10.33 1.36 -3.29
CA LEU A 153 11.08 0.55 -4.25
C LEU A 153 10.46 -0.84 -4.42
N ILE A 154 10.20 -1.57 -3.32
CA ILE A 154 9.65 -2.92 -3.37
C ILE A 154 8.30 -2.97 -4.08
N GLN A 155 7.39 -2.04 -3.78
CA GLN A 155 6.06 -2.01 -4.38
C GLN A 155 6.05 -1.37 -5.77
N GLY A 156 6.73 -0.24 -5.93
CA GLY A 156 6.69 0.56 -7.15
C GLY A 156 7.37 -0.14 -8.32
N VAL A 157 8.50 -0.79 -8.05
CA VAL A 157 9.30 -1.45 -9.10
C VAL A 157 8.56 -2.66 -9.69
N ILE A 158 8.04 -3.56 -8.85
CA ILE A 158 7.29 -4.74 -9.34
C ILE A 158 5.98 -4.38 -10.04
N ILE A 159 5.26 -3.35 -9.57
CA ILE A 159 4.07 -2.86 -10.26
C ILE A 159 4.45 -2.22 -11.59
N GLY A 160 5.54 -1.45 -11.63
CA GLY A 160 6.07 -0.90 -12.88
C GLY A 160 6.42 -1.99 -13.89
N TRP A 161 7.07 -3.08 -13.47
CA TRP A 161 7.36 -4.21 -14.35
C TRP A 161 6.09 -4.89 -14.87
N THR A 162 5.06 -4.98 -14.05
CA THR A 162 3.75 -5.52 -14.46
C THR A 162 3.11 -4.63 -15.55
N VAL A 163 3.14 -3.31 -15.37
CA VAL A 163 2.65 -2.35 -16.36
C VAL A 163 3.48 -2.43 -17.65
N PHE A 164 4.81 -2.54 -17.53
CA PHE A 164 5.71 -2.70 -18.66
C PHE A 164 5.39 -3.96 -19.48
N ILE A 165 5.17 -5.10 -18.82
CA ILE A 165 4.72 -6.32 -19.51
C ILE A 165 3.41 -6.06 -20.23
N GLY A 166 2.43 -5.39 -19.62
CA GLY A 166 1.16 -5.07 -20.27
C GLY A 166 1.33 -4.29 -21.58
N VAL A 167 2.19 -3.27 -21.60
CA VAL A 167 2.48 -2.47 -22.79
C VAL A 167 3.18 -3.29 -23.87
N VAL A 168 4.18 -4.07 -23.48
CA VAL A 168 5.01 -4.84 -24.40
C VAL A 168 4.30 -6.09 -24.93
N LEU A 169 3.40 -6.67 -24.14
CA LEU A 169 2.62 -7.85 -24.52
C LEU A 169 1.74 -7.55 -25.74
N ALA A 170 1.08 -6.40 -25.77
CA ALA A 170 0.38 -5.96 -26.98
C ALA A 170 1.36 -5.88 -28.17
N ALA A 171 2.50 -5.21 -28.01
CA ALA A 171 3.48 -5.04 -29.09
C ALA A 171 4.09 -6.35 -29.62
N ILE A 172 4.35 -7.34 -28.73
CA ILE A 172 4.97 -8.63 -29.11
C ILE A 172 3.97 -9.54 -29.82
N PHE A 173 2.74 -9.63 -29.34
CA PHE A 173 1.77 -10.63 -29.82
C PHE A 173 0.91 -10.15 -31.01
N LEU A 174 0.69 -8.84 -31.16
CA LEU A 174 0.07 -8.28 -32.37
C LEU A 174 0.99 -8.38 -33.60
N GLY A 175 2.31 -8.37 -33.40
CA GLY A 175 3.30 -8.51 -34.46
C GLY A 175 3.59 -9.96 -34.89
N PRO A 176 4.52 -10.15 -35.85
CA PRO A 176 5.06 -11.47 -36.19
C PRO A 176 5.68 -12.12 -34.94
N PRO A 177 5.51 -13.44 -34.69
CA PRO A 177 5.05 -14.50 -35.59
C PRO A 177 3.58 -14.94 -35.43
N LEU A 178 2.88 -14.52 -34.37
CA LEU A 178 1.54 -15.06 -34.03
C LEU A 178 0.38 -14.26 -34.62
N TRP A 179 0.55 -12.97 -34.93
CA TRP A 179 -0.48 -12.10 -35.50
C TRP A 179 -1.83 -12.17 -34.76
N PHE A 180 -1.80 -11.97 -33.44
CA PHE A 180 -3.01 -12.06 -32.63
C PHE A 180 -4.00 -10.93 -32.94
N THR A 181 -5.29 -11.27 -32.90
CA THR A 181 -6.37 -10.27 -32.91
C THR A 181 -6.50 -9.61 -31.53
N GLU A 182 -7.13 -8.43 -31.50
CA GLU A 182 -7.36 -7.66 -30.26
C GLU A 182 -8.04 -8.48 -29.16
N GLU A 183 -8.95 -9.39 -29.54
CA GLU A 183 -9.60 -10.34 -28.64
C GLU A 183 -8.60 -11.32 -28.01
N GLN A 184 -7.71 -11.91 -28.81
CA GLN A 184 -6.69 -12.85 -28.35
C GLN A 184 -5.64 -12.16 -27.47
N THR A 185 -5.25 -10.92 -27.79
CA THR A 185 -4.38 -10.11 -26.94
C THR A 185 -5.06 -9.78 -25.61
N GLY A 186 -6.36 -9.54 -25.60
CA GLY A 186 -7.15 -9.40 -24.37
C GLY A 186 -7.10 -10.67 -23.50
N TYR A 187 -7.21 -11.85 -24.11
CA TYR A 187 -7.16 -13.12 -23.37
C TYR A 187 -5.83 -13.41 -22.67
N LEU A 188 -4.72 -12.82 -23.12
CA LEU A 188 -3.43 -12.90 -22.44
C LEU A 188 -3.38 -12.16 -21.09
N TYR A 189 -4.43 -11.41 -20.72
CA TYR A 189 -4.57 -10.89 -19.35
C TYR A 189 -5.25 -11.88 -18.40
N THR A 190 -5.73 -13.02 -18.90
CA THR A 190 -6.33 -14.07 -18.07
C THR A 190 -5.30 -14.65 -17.10
N GLY A 191 -4.05 -14.86 -17.53
CA GLY A 191 -2.96 -15.26 -16.64
C GLY A 191 -2.71 -14.24 -15.54
N ALA A 192 -2.73 -12.95 -15.86
CA ALA A 192 -2.61 -11.88 -14.86
C ALA A 192 -3.77 -11.86 -13.86
N PHE A 193 -5.00 -12.07 -14.32
CA PHE A 193 -6.17 -12.17 -13.44
C PHE A 193 -6.04 -13.34 -12.47
N ILE A 194 -5.75 -14.55 -12.98
CA ILE A 194 -5.54 -15.75 -12.16
C ILE A 194 -4.40 -15.52 -11.17
N GLY A 195 -3.29 -14.94 -11.64
CA GLY A 195 -2.11 -14.65 -10.82
C GLY A 195 -2.42 -13.66 -9.69
N SER A 196 -3.27 -12.65 -9.95
CA SER A 196 -3.69 -11.70 -8.92
C SER A 196 -4.55 -12.36 -7.84
N VAL A 197 -5.48 -13.25 -8.21
CA VAL A 197 -6.35 -13.96 -7.27
C VAL A 197 -5.53 -14.95 -6.44
N VAL A 198 -4.71 -15.79 -7.09
CA VAL A 198 -3.82 -16.75 -6.42
C VAL A 198 -2.82 -16.01 -5.52
N GLY A 199 -2.25 -14.91 -6.01
CA GLY A 199 -1.33 -14.06 -5.25
C GLY A 199 -1.97 -13.48 -3.99
N LEU A 200 -3.25 -13.10 -4.02
CA LEU A 200 -3.96 -12.61 -2.84
C LEU A 200 -4.17 -13.70 -1.80
N PHE A 201 -4.58 -14.89 -2.22
CA PHE A 201 -4.72 -16.04 -1.33
C PHE A 201 -3.38 -16.44 -0.70
N LEU A 202 -2.34 -16.59 -1.53
CA LEU A 202 -1.00 -16.94 -1.06
C LEU A 202 -0.42 -15.85 -0.15
N SER A 203 -0.59 -14.57 -0.49
CA SER A 203 -0.10 -13.46 0.32
C SER A 203 -0.78 -13.42 1.69
N GLY A 204 -2.10 -13.61 1.76
CA GLY A 204 -2.81 -13.67 3.04
C GLY A 204 -2.33 -14.82 3.92
N LEU A 205 -2.31 -16.04 3.37
CA LEU A 205 -1.84 -17.24 4.07
C LEU A 205 -0.39 -17.10 4.56
N PHE A 206 0.50 -16.65 3.67
CA PHE A 206 1.91 -16.53 3.97
C PHE A 206 2.19 -15.39 4.96
N SER A 207 1.46 -14.28 4.89
CA SER A 207 1.62 -13.14 5.79
C SER A 207 1.33 -13.51 7.25
N ASP A 208 0.24 -14.24 7.47
CA ASP A 208 -0.15 -14.65 8.81
C ASP A 208 0.71 -15.82 9.30
N TRP A 209 1.04 -16.77 8.43
CA TRP A 209 1.92 -17.88 8.75
C TRP A 209 3.33 -17.40 9.14
N SER A 210 3.95 -16.52 8.34
CA SER A 210 5.29 -16.02 8.59
C SER A 210 5.35 -15.18 9.86
N ALA A 211 4.33 -14.34 10.10
CA ALA A 211 4.23 -13.56 11.33
C ALA A 211 4.12 -14.48 12.56
N ASN A 212 3.24 -15.48 12.54
CA ASN A 212 3.05 -16.39 13.66
C ASN A 212 4.28 -17.25 13.94
N LEU A 213 4.97 -17.72 12.90
CA LEU A 213 6.22 -18.47 13.03
C LEU A 213 7.29 -17.63 13.74
N LEU A 214 7.46 -16.37 13.31
CA LEU A 214 8.47 -15.47 13.86
C LEU A 214 8.10 -14.97 15.27
N ILE A 215 6.81 -14.78 15.58
CA ILE A 215 6.36 -14.50 16.95
C ILE A 215 6.74 -15.66 17.89
N ARG A 216 6.49 -16.91 17.47
CA ARG A 216 6.86 -18.10 18.25
C ARG A 216 8.37 -18.18 18.44
N ALA A 217 9.15 -17.91 17.39
CA ALA A 217 10.61 -17.86 17.47
C ALA A 217 11.12 -16.70 18.35
N ASN A 218 10.43 -15.57 18.40
CA ASN A 218 10.81 -14.37 19.14
C ASN A 218 10.17 -14.29 20.55
N LYS A 219 9.91 -15.44 21.19
CA LYS A 219 9.37 -15.53 22.56
C LYS A 219 8.08 -14.70 22.77
N GLY A 220 7.22 -14.64 21.75
CA GLY A 220 5.94 -13.94 21.81
C GLY A 220 5.98 -12.44 21.51
N LYS A 221 7.14 -11.86 21.14
CA LYS A 221 7.23 -10.43 20.80
C LYS A 221 7.08 -10.21 19.29
N TYR A 222 6.06 -9.43 18.90
CA TYR A 222 5.86 -9.03 17.51
C TYR A 222 6.78 -7.87 17.11
N GLU A 223 7.38 -7.99 15.93
CA GLU A 223 8.22 -6.96 15.32
C GLU A 223 7.75 -6.73 13.87
N PRO A 224 7.54 -5.46 13.43
CA PRO A 224 7.10 -5.17 12.06
C PRO A 224 8.03 -5.71 10.96
N GLU A 225 9.31 -5.91 11.29
CA GLU A 225 10.32 -6.50 10.41
C GLU A 225 9.95 -7.93 9.95
N PHE A 226 9.05 -8.62 10.65
CA PHE A 226 8.53 -9.93 10.24
C PHE A 226 7.77 -9.87 8.92
N ARG A 227 7.23 -8.70 8.53
CA ARG A 227 6.58 -8.52 7.22
C ARG A 227 7.57 -8.58 6.06
N ILE A 228 8.85 -8.27 6.28
CA ILE A 228 9.89 -8.31 5.24
C ILE A 228 10.10 -9.74 4.72
N TRP A 229 9.74 -10.76 5.50
CA TRP A 229 9.76 -12.16 5.05
C TRP A 229 8.84 -12.44 3.86
N LEU A 230 7.79 -11.64 3.63
CA LEU A 230 6.97 -11.74 2.42
C LEU A 230 7.72 -11.35 1.14
N VAL A 231 8.86 -10.65 1.24
CA VAL A 231 9.69 -10.33 0.07
C VAL A 231 10.43 -11.56 -0.47
N LEU A 232 10.68 -12.58 0.35
CA LEU A 232 11.31 -13.83 -0.13
C LEU A 232 10.47 -14.57 -1.17
N PRO A 233 9.18 -14.88 -0.92
CA PRO A 233 8.34 -15.48 -1.95
C PRO A 233 8.08 -14.50 -3.10
N GLN A 234 7.98 -13.18 -2.85
CA GLN A 234 7.96 -12.19 -3.94
C GLN A 234 9.15 -12.41 -4.88
N LEU A 235 10.38 -12.44 -4.36
CA LEU A 235 11.61 -12.62 -5.13
C LEU A 235 11.58 -13.90 -5.98
N VAL A 236 11.08 -15.01 -5.40
CA VAL A 236 10.99 -16.29 -6.13
C VAL A 236 9.99 -16.18 -7.27
N PHE A 237 8.78 -15.70 -7.01
CA PHE A 237 7.73 -15.62 -8.03
C PHE A 237 8.01 -14.54 -9.08
N SER A 238 8.46 -13.35 -8.68
CA SER A 238 8.84 -12.27 -9.60
C SER A 238 10.07 -12.63 -10.42
N GLY A 239 11.06 -13.29 -9.82
CA GLY A 239 12.24 -13.79 -10.54
C GLY A 239 11.87 -14.82 -11.61
N ILE A 240 11.13 -15.87 -11.24
CA ILE A 240 10.66 -16.89 -12.19
C ILE A 240 9.81 -16.24 -13.30
N GLY A 241 8.91 -15.33 -12.92
CA GLY A 241 8.04 -14.64 -13.86
C GLY A 241 8.80 -13.75 -14.84
N LEU A 242 9.65 -12.84 -14.36
CA LEU A 242 10.35 -11.87 -15.23
C LEU A 242 11.39 -12.54 -16.13
N PHE A 243 12.22 -13.43 -15.58
CA PHE A 243 13.20 -14.16 -16.37
C PHE A 243 12.51 -15.11 -17.35
N GLY A 244 11.55 -15.90 -16.87
CA GLY A 244 10.80 -16.85 -17.69
C GLY A 244 10.04 -16.18 -18.83
N PHE A 245 9.37 -15.06 -18.55
CA PHE A 245 8.68 -14.26 -19.56
C PHE A 245 9.65 -13.80 -20.64
N GLY A 246 10.82 -13.27 -20.28
CA GLY A 246 11.85 -12.85 -21.23
C GLY A 246 12.38 -13.95 -22.14
N PHE A 247 12.59 -15.16 -21.60
CA PHE A 247 13.02 -16.31 -22.39
C PHE A 247 11.93 -16.81 -23.33
N ALA A 248 10.69 -16.84 -22.85
CA ALA A 248 9.55 -17.32 -23.62
C ALA A 248 9.14 -16.33 -24.73
N SER A 249 9.09 -15.03 -24.40
CA SER A 249 8.74 -13.95 -25.33
C SER A 249 9.84 -13.65 -26.34
N GLY A 250 11.09 -14.04 -26.07
CA GLY A 250 12.17 -13.94 -27.04
C GLY A 250 12.09 -14.98 -28.16
N ASN A 251 11.42 -16.11 -27.91
CA ASN A 251 11.32 -17.25 -28.83
C ASN A 251 9.87 -17.73 -28.97
N VAL A 252 8.96 -16.79 -29.25
CA VAL A 252 7.51 -17.03 -29.32
C VAL A 252 7.16 -18.19 -30.27
N SER A 253 7.86 -18.32 -31.41
CA SER A 253 7.61 -19.40 -32.37
C SER A 253 7.82 -20.81 -31.82
N LYS A 254 8.64 -20.97 -30.77
CA LYS A 254 8.95 -22.28 -30.17
C LYS A 254 8.04 -22.61 -28.98
N TYR A 255 7.72 -21.60 -28.16
CA TYR A 255 7.04 -21.78 -26.88
C TYR A 255 5.54 -21.51 -26.93
N GLY A 256 5.04 -20.90 -28.02
CA GLY A 256 3.65 -20.50 -28.14
C GLY A 256 3.29 -19.36 -27.17
N TRP A 257 2.00 -19.13 -27.00
CA TRP A 257 1.47 -18.01 -26.21
C TRP A 257 1.21 -18.36 -24.73
N VAL A 258 0.93 -19.63 -24.43
CA VAL A 258 0.58 -20.09 -23.07
C VAL A 258 1.75 -19.94 -22.11
N ILE A 259 2.97 -20.26 -22.54
CA ILE A 259 4.15 -20.25 -21.66
C ILE A 259 4.47 -18.81 -21.18
N PRO A 260 4.57 -17.78 -22.06
CA PRO A 260 4.68 -16.40 -21.63
C PRO A 260 3.55 -15.96 -20.68
N ASP A 261 2.30 -16.34 -20.95
CA ASP A 261 1.15 -15.96 -20.11
C ASP A 261 1.24 -16.59 -18.69
N VAL A 262 1.68 -17.84 -18.58
CA VAL A 262 1.94 -18.48 -17.28
C VAL A 262 3.06 -17.79 -16.51
N PHE A 263 4.11 -17.32 -17.20
CA PHE A 263 5.13 -16.51 -16.53
C PHE A 263 4.62 -15.14 -16.11
N PHE A 264 3.73 -14.54 -16.89
CA PHE A 264 3.05 -13.31 -16.50
C PHE A 264 2.22 -13.52 -15.22
N MET A 265 1.47 -14.63 -15.12
CA MET A 265 0.77 -15.03 -13.89
C MET A 265 1.72 -15.04 -12.67
N PHE A 266 2.92 -15.59 -12.79
CA PHE A 266 3.91 -15.60 -11.69
C PHE A 266 4.41 -14.20 -11.31
N VAL A 267 4.60 -13.30 -12.28
CA VAL A 267 4.92 -11.88 -11.99
C VAL A 267 3.81 -11.25 -11.15
N LEU A 268 2.54 -11.51 -11.46
CA LEU A 268 1.40 -10.96 -10.73
C LEU A 268 1.29 -11.51 -9.30
N ILE A 269 1.59 -12.78 -9.09
CA ILE A 269 1.70 -13.36 -7.75
C ILE A 269 2.76 -12.58 -6.95
N GLY A 270 3.95 -12.37 -7.53
CA GLY A 270 5.01 -11.58 -6.91
C GLY A 270 4.61 -10.13 -6.63
N MET A 271 3.93 -9.48 -7.58
CA MET A 271 3.43 -8.10 -7.44
C MET A 271 2.50 -7.95 -6.25
N VAL A 272 1.53 -8.87 -6.09
CA VAL A 272 0.59 -8.82 -4.96
C VAL A 272 1.32 -9.02 -3.64
N MET A 273 2.25 -9.99 -3.56
CA MET A 273 3.01 -10.22 -2.33
C MET A 273 3.86 -9.01 -1.93
N GLY A 274 4.52 -8.35 -2.89
CA GLY A 274 5.30 -7.14 -2.62
C GLY A 274 4.47 -5.93 -2.22
N ALA A 275 3.30 -5.76 -2.85
CA ALA A 275 2.35 -4.72 -2.48
C ALA A 275 1.79 -4.92 -1.06
N VAL A 276 1.50 -6.16 -0.66
CA VAL A 276 1.04 -6.47 0.70
C VAL A 276 2.18 -6.32 1.72
N ALA A 277 3.39 -6.78 1.40
CA ALA A 277 4.55 -6.69 2.30
C ALA A 277 4.89 -5.24 2.67
N SER A 278 5.00 -4.37 1.66
CA SER A 278 5.30 -2.94 1.82
C SER A 278 4.19 -2.19 2.57
N ALA A 279 2.92 -2.41 2.19
CA ALA A 279 1.77 -1.77 2.82
C ALA A 279 1.63 -2.17 4.31
N LEU A 280 1.74 -3.47 4.61
CA LEU A 280 1.68 -3.96 5.99
C LEU A 280 2.86 -3.47 6.82
N TYR A 281 4.06 -3.41 6.23
CA TYR A 281 5.22 -2.90 6.92
C TYR A 281 5.06 -1.42 7.31
N ILE A 282 4.55 -0.57 6.41
CA ILE A 282 4.28 0.85 6.71
C ILE A 282 3.24 0.97 7.82
N VAL A 283 2.13 0.22 7.72
CA VAL A 283 1.07 0.24 8.73
C VAL A 283 1.59 -0.25 10.08
N ASP A 284 2.45 -1.25 10.14
CA ASP A 284 2.93 -1.80 11.41
C ASP A 284 4.11 -0.98 11.99
N ALA A 285 4.98 -0.42 11.16
CA ALA A 285 6.19 0.29 11.60
C ALA A 285 6.00 1.80 11.78
N HIS A 286 5.08 2.41 11.02
CA HIS A 286 4.93 3.86 10.88
C HIS A 286 3.46 4.30 10.91
N ARG A 287 2.70 3.83 11.92
CA ARG A 287 1.26 4.10 12.09
C ARG A 287 0.89 5.58 12.05
N GLU A 288 1.70 6.43 12.68
CA GLU A 288 1.45 7.88 12.79
C GLU A 288 1.53 8.61 11.45
N ILE A 289 2.45 8.19 10.58
CA ILE A 289 2.71 8.80 9.26
C ILE A 289 2.25 7.89 8.12
N ALA A 290 1.31 6.97 8.40
CA ALA A 290 0.92 5.93 7.45
C ALA A 290 0.26 6.53 6.20
N ILE A 291 -0.59 7.56 6.36
CA ILE A 291 -1.30 8.21 5.27
C ILE A 291 -0.32 8.89 4.32
N GLU A 292 0.64 9.63 4.86
CA GLU A 292 1.70 10.30 4.11
C GLU A 292 2.61 9.28 3.43
N SER A 293 2.96 8.20 4.13
CA SER A 293 3.78 7.11 3.58
C SER A 293 3.08 6.41 2.40
N PHE A 294 1.77 6.14 2.51
CA PHE A 294 0.97 5.62 1.39
C PHE A 294 0.88 6.61 0.22
N THR A 295 0.86 7.90 0.50
CA THR A 295 0.93 8.93 -0.53
C THR A 295 2.26 8.86 -1.27
N CYS A 296 3.38 8.70 -0.56
CA CYS A 296 4.70 8.49 -1.18
C CYS A 296 4.73 7.24 -2.07
N LEU A 297 4.17 6.11 -1.59
CA LEU A 297 4.06 4.88 -2.37
C LEU A 297 3.31 5.10 -3.68
N LEU A 298 2.17 5.80 -3.64
CA LEU A 298 1.34 6.08 -4.80
C LEU A 298 2.04 6.99 -5.81
N VAL A 299 2.66 8.07 -5.32
CA VAL A 299 3.43 9.01 -6.16
C VAL A 299 4.58 8.28 -6.85
N PHE A 300 5.39 7.53 -6.10
CA PHE A 300 6.53 6.79 -6.65
C PHE A 300 6.07 5.75 -7.68
N LYS A 301 5.07 4.92 -7.34
CA LYS A 301 4.55 3.89 -8.23
C LYS A 301 4.05 4.47 -9.55
N ASN A 302 3.27 5.55 -9.50
CA ASN A 302 2.69 6.16 -10.70
C ASN A 302 3.76 6.86 -11.55
N MET A 303 4.68 7.60 -10.92
CA MET A 303 5.78 8.25 -11.61
C MET A 303 6.71 7.22 -12.28
N PHE A 304 7.08 6.16 -11.56
CA PHE A 304 7.89 5.07 -12.09
C PHE A 304 7.21 4.38 -13.26
N SER A 305 5.92 4.04 -13.13
CA SER A 305 5.13 3.41 -14.21
C SER A 305 5.01 4.30 -15.44
N PHE A 306 4.84 5.62 -15.26
CA PHE A 306 4.78 6.59 -16.35
C PHE A 306 6.10 6.66 -17.12
N LEU A 307 7.23 6.88 -16.42
CA LEU A 307 8.55 6.93 -17.05
C LEU A 307 8.83 5.63 -17.81
N LEU A 308 8.54 4.50 -17.17
CA LEU A 308 8.82 3.20 -17.74
C LEU A 308 7.98 2.94 -19.00
N THR A 309 6.69 3.28 -18.99
CA THR A 309 5.80 3.12 -20.14
C THR A 309 6.25 3.95 -21.34
N TYR A 310 6.76 5.17 -21.10
CA TYR A 310 7.27 6.04 -22.17
C TYR A 310 8.47 5.43 -22.92
N PHE A 311 9.37 4.77 -22.21
CA PHE A 311 10.55 4.13 -22.80
C PHE A 311 10.37 2.66 -23.17
N ALA A 312 9.28 2.02 -22.73
CA ALA A 312 9.10 0.58 -22.80
C ALA A 312 9.22 0.02 -24.23
N TYR A 313 8.47 0.61 -25.16
CA TYR A 313 8.44 0.17 -26.55
C TYR A 313 9.82 0.25 -27.21
N ASN A 314 10.47 1.41 -27.13
CA ASN A 314 11.79 1.62 -27.72
C ASN A 314 12.85 0.69 -27.13
N TRP A 315 12.76 0.41 -25.82
CA TRP A 315 13.71 -0.48 -25.16
C TRP A 315 13.61 -1.92 -25.67
N VAL A 316 12.40 -2.44 -25.86
CA VAL A 316 12.19 -3.80 -26.36
C VAL A 316 12.52 -3.93 -27.83
N VAL A 317 12.17 -2.94 -28.65
CA VAL A 317 12.47 -2.96 -30.09
C VAL A 317 13.98 -2.92 -30.36
N LEU A 318 14.73 -2.10 -29.63
CA LEU A 318 16.19 -1.97 -29.82
C LEU A 318 16.99 -3.08 -29.11
N GLY A 319 16.59 -3.45 -27.89
CA GLY A 319 17.33 -4.40 -27.05
C GLY A 319 16.95 -5.86 -27.27
N GLY A 320 15.78 -6.12 -27.83
CA GLY A 320 15.15 -7.43 -27.90
C GLY A 320 14.56 -7.86 -26.54
N ALA A 321 13.39 -8.49 -26.58
CA ALA A 321 12.64 -8.85 -25.37
C ALA A 321 13.49 -9.62 -24.34
N LYS A 322 14.21 -10.66 -24.78
CA LYS A 322 15.03 -11.49 -23.88
C LYS A 322 16.04 -10.69 -23.06
N ARG A 323 16.81 -9.79 -23.69
CA ARG A 323 17.84 -9.03 -22.97
C ARG A 323 17.23 -8.04 -21.99
N VAL A 324 16.15 -7.37 -22.39
CA VAL A 324 15.46 -6.38 -21.56
C VAL A 324 14.88 -7.05 -20.30
N PHE A 325 14.22 -8.19 -20.45
CA PHE A 325 13.66 -8.91 -19.31
C PHE A 325 14.72 -9.54 -18.39
N LEU A 326 15.89 -9.92 -18.91
CA LEU A 326 17.03 -10.32 -18.07
C LEU A 326 17.55 -9.15 -17.21
N ILE A 327 17.64 -7.94 -17.79
CA ILE A 327 18.07 -6.74 -17.05
C ILE A 327 17.03 -6.38 -15.99
N ILE A 328 15.75 -6.33 -16.36
CA ILE A 328 14.65 -6.01 -15.46
C ILE A 328 14.55 -7.04 -14.31
N GLY A 329 14.66 -8.33 -14.61
CA GLY A 329 14.70 -9.39 -13.60
C GLY A 329 15.90 -9.24 -12.65
N GLY A 330 17.07 -8.85 -13.17
CA GLY A 330 18.24 -8.55 -12.35
C GLY A 330 18.03 -7.34 -11.41
N ILE A 331 17.37 -6.29 -11.90
CA ILE A 331 17.02 -5.11 -11.09
C ILE A 331 16.01 -5.51 -9.99
N GLU A 332 14.99 -6.30 -10.32
CA GLU A 332 14.02 -6.78 -9.33
C GLU A 332 14.69 -7.61 -8.22
N VAL A 333 15.61 -8.51 -8.60
CA VAL A 333 16.40 -9.29 -7.63
C VAL A 333 17.22 -8.35 -6.73
N ALA A 334 17.90 -7.36 -7.31
CA ALA A 334 18.69 -6.39 -6.55
C ALA A 334 17.82 -5.57 -5.57
N VAL A 335 16.63 -5.15 -5.99
CA VAL A 335 15.66 -4.42 -5.16
C VAL A 335 15.14 -5.32 -4.04
N CYS A 336 14.83 -6.59 -4.32
CA CYS A 336 14.46 -7.55 -3.29
C CYS A 336 15.60 -7.79 -2.28
N LEU A 337 16.84 -7.87 -2.74
CA LEU A 337 18.02 -8.03 -1.88
C LEU A 337 18.25 -6.82 -0.96
N LEU A 338 17.78 -5.62 -1.32
CA LEU A 338 17.78 -4.44 -0.44
C LEU A 338 16.93 -4.67 0.83
N SER A 339 16.07 -5.69 0.84
CA SER A 339 15.32 -6.10 2.03
C SER A 339 16.18 -6.76 3.10
N VAL A 340 17.33 -7.33 2.74
CA VAL A 340 18.28 -7.93 3.70
C VAL A 340 18.89 -6.88 4.64
N PRO A 341 19.50 -5.78 4.16
CA PRO A 341 19.99 -4.73 5.06
C PRO A 341 18.83 -4.07 5.82
N MET A 342 17.65 -3.94 5.20
CA MET A 342 16.47 -3.41 5.89
C MET A 342 16.02 -4.30 7.06
N TYR A 343 16.09 -5.62 6.91
CA TYR A 343 15.76 -6.57 7.98
C TYR A 343 16.78 -6.50 9.14
N ILE A 344 18.07 -6.40 8.83
CA ILE A 344 19.14 -6.35 9.84
C ILE A 344 19.17 -5.00 10.57
N PHE A 345 19.09 -3.89 9.82
CA PHE A 345 19.24 -2.54 10.34
C PHE A 345 17.91 -1.84 10.63
N GLY A 346 16.76 -2.46 10.34
CA GLY A 346 15.43 -1.87 10.49
C GLY A 346 15.16 -1.29 11.88
N LYS A 347 15.58 -2.01 12.93
CA LYS A 347 15.45 -1.55 14.32
C LYS A 347 16.24 -0.27 14.60
N ARG A 348 17.46 -0.19 14.05
CA ARG A 348 18.32 1.00 14.18
C ARG A 348 17.74 2.16 13.40
N ASN A 349 17.25 1.90 12.19
CA ASN A 349 16.60 2.90 11.34
C ASN A 349 15.38 3.51 12.03
N ARG A 350 14.46 2.68 12.53
CA ARG A 350 13.25 3.14 13.22
C ARG A 350 13.57 3.92 14.50
N SER A 351 14.51 3.43 15.32
CA SER A 351 14.94 4.12 16.54
C SER A 351 15.58 5.48 16.22
N PHE A 352 16.33 5.58 15.12
CA PHE A 352 16.94 6.82 14.67
C PHE A 352 15.88 7.86 14.27
N PHE A 353 14.89 7.48 13.45
CA PHE A 353 13.85 8.41 12.98
C PHE A 353 12.81 8.77 14.04
N HIS A 354 12.57 7.90 15.03
CA HIS A 354 11.79 8.29 16.22
C HIS A 354 12.51 9.36 17.05
N ARG A 355 13.85 9.40 17.03
CA ARG A 355 14.64 10.43 17.73
C ARG A 355 14.86 11.68 16.89
N HIS A 356 15.01 11.52 15.58
CA HIS A 356 15.24 12.58 14.60
C HIS A 356 14.06 12.65 13.64
N ASP A 357 12.95 13.19 14.13
CA ASP A 357 11.74 13.34 13.34
C ASP A 357 11.95 14.42 12.26
N ILE A 358 12.06 13.97 11.00
CA ILE A 358 12.25 14.84 9.83
C ILE A 358 11.11 15.85 9.70
N LEU A 359 9.88 15.46 10.06
CA LEU A 359 8.72 16.34 9.97
C LEU A 359 8.80 17.47 11.00
N LYS A 360 9.27 17.14 12.20
CA LYS A 360 9.51 18.13 13.25
C LYS A 360 10.66 19.08 12.90
N MET A 361 11.72 18.58 12.26
CA MET A 361 12.83 19.42 11.80
C MET A 361 12.44 20.40 10.68
N LEU A 362 11.48 20.01 9.84
CA LEU A 362 11.02 20.83 8.72
C LEU A 362 9.78 21.69 9.04
N ASN A 363 9.31 21.72 10.30
CA ASN A 363 8.08 22.41 10.72
C ASN A 363 6.81 21.97 9.95
N LEU A 364 6.80 20.71 9.52
CA LEU A 364 5.70 20.06 8.79
C LEU A 364 4.92 19.06 9.67
N TRP A 365 5.18 19.03 10.97
CA TRP A 365 4.41 18.25 11.95
C TRP A 365 3.03 18.84 12.18
#